data_AF-A0A023D6Z8-F1
#
_entry.id   AF-A0A023D6Z8-F1
#
_cell.length_a   1.000
_cell.length_b   1.000
_cell.length_c   1.000
_cell.angle_alpha   90.00
_cell.angle_beta   90.00
_cell.angle_gamma   90.00
#
_symmetry.space_group_name_H-M   'P 1'
#
loop_
_entity.id
_entity.type
_entity.pdbx_description
1 polymer ?
#
loop_
_entity_poly.entity_id
_entity_poly.type
_entity_poly.pdbx_seq_one_letter_code
_entity_poly.pdbx_strand_id
1 'polypeptide(L)' 'MPKELGNVETKLQAMSYVLLCILQRLDEAQPRLITDVLNGVRADQEASLAQSPVAQPIFDEAIRFLERANRRKGI' A
#
# COMPACT_ATOMS: atom_id res chain seq x y z
N MET A 1 2.09 -26.73 14.46
CA MET A 1 1.16 -25.59 14.45
C MET A 1 1.09 -24.93 13.06
N PRO A 2 0.41 -25.51 12.05
CA PRO A 2 0.39 -24.93 10.70
C PRO A 2 -0.94 -24.23 10.34
N LYS A 3 -2.06 -24.62 10.98
CA LYS A 3 -3.41 -24.21 10.58
C LYS A 3 -3.73 -22.75 10.93
N GLU A 4 -3.15 -22.24 12.01
CA GLU A 4 -3.34 -20.85 12.45
C GLU A 4 -2.58 -19.84 11.59
N LEU A 5 -1.36 -20.18 11.17
CA LEU A 5 -0.55 -19.35 10.26
C LEU A 5 -1.25 -19.18 8.90
N GLY A 6 -1.82 -20.26 8.34
CA GLY A 6 -2.59 -20.18 7.09
C GLY A 6 -3.85 -19.34 7.18
N ASN A 7 -4.50 -19.28 8.35
CA ASN A 7 -5.66 -18.41 8.57
C ASN A 7 -5.25 -16.93 8.64
N VAL A 8 -4.15 -16.61 9.31
CA VAL A 8 -3.62 -15.23 9.37
C VAL A 8 -3.20 -14.76 7.98
N GLU A 9 -2.48 -15.58 7.22
CA GLU A 9 -2.07 -15.24 5.86
C GLU A 9 -3.27 -15.01 4.94
N THR A 10 -4.28 -15.90 4.98
CA THR A 10 -5.50 -15.75 4.19
C THR A 10 -6.24 -14.44 4.53
N LYS A 11 -6.31 -14.09 5.83
CA LYS A 11 -6.91 -12.83 6.28
C LYS A 11 -6.15 -11.61 5.76
N LEU A 12 -4.82 -11.61 5.84
CA LEU A 12 -3.98 -10.52 5.35
C LEU A 12 -4.13 -10.35 3.83
N GLN A 13 -4.14 -11.45 3.07
CA GLN A 13 -4.37 -11.44 1.63
C GLN A 13 -5.76 -10.88 1.27
N ALA A 14 -6.80 -11.28 2.01
CA ALA A 14 -8.16 -10.76 1.81
C ALA A 14 -8.23 -9.24 2.10
N MET A 15 -7.63 -8.78 3.20
CA MET A 15 -7.56 -7.34 3.53
C MET A 15 -6.79 -6.55 2.48
N SER A 16 -5.64 -7.06 2.02
CA SER A 16 -4.83 -6.45 0.96
C SER A 16 -5.62 -6.33 -0.35
N TYR A 17 -6.38 -7.36 -0.72
CA TYR A 17 -7.22 -7.34 -1.92
C TYR A 17 -8.35 -6.29 -1.82
N VAL A 18 -9.04 -6.22 -0.68
CA VAL A 18 -10.11 -5.22 -0.47
C VAL A 18 -9.55 -3.81 -0.54
N LEU A 19 -8.41 -3.54 0.12
CA LEU A 19 -7.74 -2.24 0.07
C LEU A 19 -7.34 -1.86 -1.35
N LEU A 20 -6.82 -2.81 -2.13
CA LEU A 20 -6.46 -2.59 -3.53
C LEU A 20 -7.68 -2.16 -4.36
N CYS A 21 -8.80 -2.86 -4.20
CA CYS A 21 -10.04 -2.53 -4.90
C CYS A 21 -10.61 -1.17 -4.51
N ILE A 22 -10.49 -0.78 -3.23
CA ILE A 22 -10.92 0.53 -2.75
C ILE A 22 -10.06 1.63 -3.37
N LEU A 23 -8.73 1.49 -3.32
CA LEU A 23 -7.80 2.49 -3.87
C LEU A 23 -8.02 2.72 -5.37
N GLN A 24 -8.24 1.64 -6.13
CA GLN A 24 -8.50 1.73 -7.57
C GLN A 24 -9.80 2.48 -7.86
N ARG A 25 -10.88 2.16 -7.16
CA ARG A 25 -12.16 2.88 -7.28
C ARG A 25 -12.05 4.35 -6.88
N LEU A 26 -11.25 4.66 -5.86
CA LEU A 26 -10.99 6.03 -5.46
C LEU A 26 -10.18 6.81 -6.51
N ASP A 27 -9.20 6.19 -7.18
CA ASP A 27 -8.45 6.83 -8.28
C ASP A 27 -9.30 7.03 -9.53
N GLU A 28 -10.26 6.12 -9.80
CA GLU A 28 -11.26 6.28 -10.85
C GLU A 28 -12.17 7.48 -10.58
N ALA A 29 -12.63 7.64 -9.33
CA ALA A 29 -13.48 8.76 -8.91
C ALA A 29 -12.72 10.08 -8.78
N GLN A 30 -11.46 10.03 -8.37
CA GLN A 30 -10.57 11.18 -8.21
C GLN A 30 -9.25 10.89 -8.95
N PRO A 31 -9.14 11.35 -10.22
CA PRO A 31 -7.95 11.11 -11.01
C PRO A 31 -6.68 11.57 -10.28
N ARG A 32 -5.69 10.68 -10.25
CA ARG A 32 -4.35 10.86 -9.64
C ARG A 32 -4.28 10.68 -8.13
N LEU A 33 -5.37 10.35 -7.43
CA LEU A 33 -5.35 10.10 -5.99
C LEU A 33 -4.24 9.13 -5.56
N ILE A 34 -4.05 7.99 -6.24
CA ILE A 34 -2.98 7.03 -5.88
C ILE A 34 -1.60 7.65 -6.09
N THR A 35 -1.43 8.46 -7.14
CA THR A 35 -0.15 9.14 -7.42
C THR A 35 0.16 10.17 -6.33
N ASP A 36 -0.84 10.92 -5.89
CA ASP A 36 -0.68 11.95 -4.86
C ASP A 36 -0.40 11.30 -3.49
N VAL A 37 -1.07 10.19 -3.15
CA VAL A 37 -0.78 9.40 -1.95
C VAL A 37 0.64 8.82 -1.99
N LEU A 38 1.06 8.27 -3.14
CA LEU A 38 2.42 7.73 -3.32
C LEU A 38 3.48 8.81 -3.08
N ASN A 39 3.25 10.03 -3.55
CA ASN A 39 4.16 11.15 -3.32
C ASN A 39 4.20 11.54 -1.84
N GLY A 40 3.05 11.57 -1.15
CA GLY A 40 2.99 11.82 0.29
C GLY A 40 3.77 10.79 1.10
N VAL A 41 3.58 9.49 0.82
CA VAL A 41 4.30 8.41 1.52
C VAL A 41 5.82 8.49 1.29
N ARG A 42 6.27 8.87 0.09
CA ARG A 42 7.70 9.07 -0.20
C ARG A 42 8.27 10.26 0.57
N ALA A 43 7.53 11.36 0.68
CA ALA A 43 7.94 12.52 1.49
C ALA A 43 8.01 12.16 2.99
N ASP A 44 7.02 11.41 3.49
CA ASP A 44 7.02 10.93 4.88
C ASP A 44 8.18 9.98 5.15
N GLN A 45 8.51 9.10 4.20
CA GLN A 45 9.67 8.21 4.29
C GLN A 45 10.97 9.01 4.41
N GLU A 46 11.17 10.02 3.57
CA GLU A 46 12.35 10.90 3.60
C GLU A 46 12.45 11.65 4.93
N ALA A 47 11.34 12.21 5.42
CA ALA A 47 11.27 12.90 6.70
C ALA A 47 11.52 11.95 7.88
N SER A 48 11.03 10.71 7.81
CA SER A 48 11.19 9.70 8.85
C SER A 48 12.62 9.16 8.88
N LEU A 49 13.28 8.96 7.75
CA LEU A 49 14.69 8.56 7.67
C LEU A 49 15.62 9.58 8.36
N ALA A 50 15.28 10.86 8.34
CA ALA A 50 16.01 11.90 9.05
C ALA A 50 15.89 11.80 10.59
N GLN A 51 14.88 11.09 11.11
CA GLN A 51 14.53 11.04 12.53
C GLN A 51 14.69 9.64 13.16
N SER A 52 14.29 8.58 12.46
CA SER A 52 14.43 7.18 12.90
C SER A 52 14.24 6.17 11.75
N PRO A 53 15.26 5.36 11.42
CA PRO A 53 15.19 4.39 10.31
C PRO A 53 14.34 3.13 10.60
N VAL A 54 13.77 2.99 11.81
CA VAL A 54 13.02 1.77 12.20
C VAL A 54 11.74 1.58 11.39
N ALA A 55 11.15 2.67 10.87
CA ALA A 55 9.94 2.61 10.05
C ALA A 55 10.18 2.23 8.58
N GLN A 56 11.44 2.12 8.14
CA GLN A 56 11.80 1.90 6.73
C GLN A 56 11.07 0.72 6.07
N PRO A 57 10.97 -0.47 6.70
CA PRO A 57 10.28 -1.60 6.07
C PRO A 57 8.78 -1.37 5.83
N ILE A 58 8.15 -0.53 6.66
CA ILE A 58 6.72 -0.19 6.52
C ILE A 58 6.53 0.72 5.30
N PHE A 59 7.38 1.72 5.13
CA PHE A 59 7.35 2.60 3.97
C PHE A 59 7.61 1.84 2.67
N ASP A 60 8.61 0.95 2.66
CA ASP A 60 8.92 0.15 1.48
C ASP A 60 7.72 -0.72 1.05
N GLU A 61 7.03 -1.34 2.02
CA GLU A 61 5.85 -2.15 1.72
C GLU A 61 4.65 -1.29 1.27
N ALA A 62 4.42 -0.14 1.91
CA ALA A 62 3.38 0.80 1.51
C ALA A 62 3.59 1.31 0.08
N ILE A 63 4.83 1.68 -0.28
CA ILE A 63 5.21 2.12 -1.62
C ILE A 63 4.97 1.00 -2.64
N ARG A 64 5.45 -0.23 -2.37
CA ARG A 64 5.22 -1.38 -3.26
C ARG A 64 3.73 -1.63 -3.51
N PHE A 65 2.92 -1.52 -2.46
CA PHE A 65 1.48 -1.70 -2.56
C PHE A 65 0.80 -0.61 -3.40
N LEU A 66 1.15 0.66 -3.17
CA LEU A 66 0.62 1.80 -3.93
C LEU A 66 1.05 1.74 -5.41
N GLU A 67 2.29 1.35 -5.70
CA GLU A 67 2.76 1.14 -7.08
C GLU A 67 2.03 -0.02 -7.77
N ARG A 68 1.68 -1.09 -7.04
CA ARG A 68 0.81 -2.15 -7.56
C ARG A 68 -0.60 -1.62 -7.85
N ALA A 69 -1.16 -0.79 -6.97
CA ALA A 69 -2.47 -0.18 -7.18
C ALA A 69 -2.49 0.73 -8.42
N ASN A 70 -1.45 1.54 -8.60
CA ASN A 70 -1.33 2.52 -9.70
C ASN A 70 -1.12 1.89 -11.09
N ARG A 71 -0.68 0.62 -11.16
CA ARG A 71 -0.37 -0.07 -12.43
C ARG A 71 -1.60 -0.51 -13.22
N ARG A 72 -2.77 -0.69 -12.59
CA ARG A 72 -4.01 -1.03 -13.29
C ARG A 72 -4.82 0.24 -13.59
N LYS A 73 -4.42 0.96 -14.64
CA LYS A 73 -5.24 2.02 -15.27
C LYS A 73 -5.88 1.56 -16.59
N GLY A 74 -6.34 0.31 -16.65
CA GLY A 74 -6.92 -0.23 -17.87
C GLY A 74 -7.60 -1.58 -17.66
N ILE A 75 -8.92 -1.54 -17.54
CA ILE A 75 -9.85 -2.48 -18.16
C ILE A 75 -10.90 -1.60 -18.84
#